data_AF-A0A969GG22-F1
#
_entry.id   AF-A0A969GG22-F1
#
_cell.length_a   1.000
_cell.length_b   1.000
_cell.length_c   1.000
_cell.angle_alpha   90.00
_cell.angle_beta   90.00
_cell.angle_gamma   90.00
#
_symmetry.space_group_name_H-M   'P 1'
#
loop_
_entity.id
_entity.type
_entity.pdbx_description
1 polymer ?
#
loop_
_entity_poly.entity_id
_entity_poly.type
_entity_poly.pdbx_seq_one_letter_code
_entity_poly.pdbx_strand_id
1 'polypeptide(L)'
;MVGYIKQHFFVRYRSFESWIHLNQLAEQWLQAEADLRLHGTLKEIVAERFAREQPTLHALPPQRYDTSYHEVRRVAWDSYIEVRGNRYSVAHLRGPTGQHPHRPGR
;
A
#
# COMPACT_ATOMS: atom_id res chain seq x y z
N MET A 1 -10.01 -1.26 -5.65
CA MET A 1 -10.15 -1.18 -4.18
C MET A 1 -10.16 0.24 -3.62
N VAL A 2 -9.38 1.20 -4.14
CA VAL A 2 -9.19 2.53 -3.50
C VAL A 2 -10.36 3.52 -3.69
N GLY A 3 -11.31 3.25 -4.60
CA GLY A 3 -12.39 4.18 -4.95
C GLY A 3 -13.35 4.50 -3.78
N TYR A 4 -13.77 3.48 -3.03
CA TYR A 4 -14.73 3.65 -1.94
C TYR A 4 -14.17 4.57 -0.83
N ILE A 5 -12.95 4.29 -0.36
CA ILE A 5 -12.30 5.12 0.68
C ILE A 5 -12.14 6.57 0.20
N LYS A 6 -11.75 6.78 -1.07
CA LYS A 6 -11.65 8.12 -1.67
C LYS A 6 -12.98 8.88 -1.66
N GLN A 7 -14.08 8.21 -1.98
CA GLN A 7 -15.40 8.82 -2.13
C GLN A 7 -16.14 9.04 -0.80
N HIS A 8 -15.75 8.34 0.27
CA HIS A 8 -16.46 8.41 1.54
C HIS A 8 -15.59 8.96 2.69
N PHE A 9 -14.41 8.37 2.92
CA PHE A 9 -13.53 8.79 4.02
C PHE A 9 -12.88 10.15 3.75
N PHE A 10 -12.16 10.28 2.63
CA PHE A 10 -11.39 11.50 2.32
C PHE A 10 -12.25 12.71 1.93
N VAL A 11 -13.56 12.52 1.71
CA VAL A 11 -14.48 13.64 1.53
C VAL A 11 -14.67 14.42 2.83
N ARG A 12 -14.65 13.72 3.98
CA ARG A 12 -14.84 14.27 5.33
C ARG A 12 -13.52 14.60 6.02
N TYR A 13 -12.54 13.70 5.93
CA TYR A 13 -11.24 13.86 6.57
C TYR A 13 -10.18 14.27 5.54
N ARG A 14 -9.74 15.53 5.59
CA ARG A 14 -8.84 16.14 4.58
C ARG A 14 -7.47 16.55 5.10
N SER A 15 -7.32 16.64 6.41
CA SER A 15 -6.10 17.10 7.07
C SER A 15 -5.76 16.18 8.22
N PHE A 16 -4.49 15.85 8.36
CA PHE A 16 -3.99 14.92 9.35
C PHE A 16 -2.66 15.42 9.88
N GLU A 17 -2.43 15.24 11.17
CA GLU A 17 -1.20 15.69 11.84
C GLU A 17 -0.09 14.65 11.73
N SER A 18 -0.45 13.37 11.55
CA SER A 18 0.47 12.26 11.40
C SER A 18 -0.20 11.06 10.74
N TRP A 19 0.60 10.07 10.34
CA TRP A 19 0.11 8.76 9.89
C TRP A 19 -0.69 8.02 10.97
N ILE A 20 -0.35 8.23 12.24
CA ILE A 20 -1.06 7.61 13.37
C ILE A 20 -2.46 8.21 13.48
N HIS A 21 -2.55 9.54 13.42
CA HIS A 21 -3.83 10.26 13.42
C HIS A 21 -4.69 9.87 12.19
N LEU A 22 -4.04 9.73 11.03
CA LEU A 22 -4.40 8.86 9.90
C LEU A 22 -5.34 7.70 10.26
N ASN A 23 -4.69 6.69 10.82
CA ASN A 23 -5.27 5.38 11.06
C ASN A 23 -6.37 5.44 12.11
N GLN A 24 -6.21 6.27 13.15
CA GLN A 24 -7.23 6.45 14.18
C GLN A 24 -8.54 6.99 13.62
N LEU A 25 -8.48 8.01 12.74
CA LEU A 25 -9.68 8.55 12.10
C LEU A 25 -10.32 7.52 11.16
N ALA A 26 -9.51 6.74 10.45
CA ALA A 26 -10.01 5.66 9.60
C ALA A 26 -10.74 4.58 10.39
N GLU A 27 -10.19 4.16 11.54
CA GLU A 27 -10.82 3.19 12.44
C GLU A 27 -12.14 3.72 13.03
N GLN A 28 -12.15 4.98 13.47
CA GLN A 28 -13.37 5.62 13.97
C GLN A 28 -14.46 5.70 12.89
N TRP A 29 -14.08 6.08 11.66
CA TRP A 29 -15.00 6.14 10.54
C TRP A 29 -15.57 4.77 10.15
N LEU A 30 -14.75 3.72 10.21
CA LEU A 30 -15.20 2.34 9.97
C LEU A 30 -16.33 1.97 10.95
N GLN A 31 -16.08 2.17 12.24
CA GLN A 31 -17.04 1.82 13.29
C GLN A 31 -18.32 2.67 13.27
N ALA A 32 -18.18 3.98 13.05
CA ALA A 32 -19.29 4.92 13.15
C ALA A 32 -20.17 4.98 11.89
N GLU A 33 -19.60 4.70 10.70
CA GLU A 33 -20.30 4.91 9.43
C GLU A 33 -20.25 3.69 8.51
N ALA A 34 -19.07 3.15 8.25
CA ALA A 34 -18.91 2.13 7.22
C ALA A 34 -19.60 0.82 7.62
N ASP A 35 -19.45 0.41 8.88
CA ASP A 35 -19.97 -0.83 9.44
C ASP A 35 -21.49 -0.77 9.66
N LEU A 36 -22.02 0.41 10.01
CA LEU A 36 -23.45 0.63 10.23
C LEU A 36 -24.23 0.90 8.93
N ARG A 37 -23.54 0.97 7.79
CA ARG A 37 -24.18 1.29 6.51
C ARG A 37 -25.05 0.14 6.01
N LEU A 38 -26.22 0.47 5.48
CA LEU A 38 -27.04 -0.45 4.68
C LEU A 38 -26.37 -0.70 3.31
N HIS A 39 -26.00 -1.94 3.03
CA HIS A 39 -25.34 -2.31 1.79
C HIS A 39 -26.32 -2.29 0.60
N GLY A 40 -25.93 -1.63 -0.49
CA GLY A 40 -26.82 -1.34 -1.62
C GLY A 40 -27.36 -2.59 -2.33
N THR A 41 -26.53 -3.61 -2.52
CA THR A 41 -26.86 -4.86 -3.22
C THR A 41 -27.58 -5.85 -2.32
N LEU A 42 -27.13 -5.94 -1.07
CA LEU A 42 -27.54 -6.98 -0.13
C LEU A 42 -28.69 -6.54 0.77
N LYS A 43 -28.98 -5.23 0.83
CA LYS A 43 -30.04 -4.63 1.64
C LYS A 43 -29.95 -5.00 3.13
N GLU A 44 -28.74 -5.21 3.62
CA GLU A 44 -28.44 -5.55 5.00
C GLU A 44 -27.36 -4.61 5.56
N ILE A 45 -27.35 -4.42 6.88
CA ILE A 45 -26.28 -3.68 7.55
C ILE A 45 -25.00 -4.50 7.49
N VAL A 46 -23.90 -3.85 7.10
CA VAL A 46 -22.60 -4.52 6.88
C VAL A 46 -22.14 -5.26 8.14
N ALA A 47 -22.21 -4.62 9.31
CA ALA A 47 -21.82 -5.22 10.59
C ALA A 47 -22.66 -6.45 10.95
N GLU A 48 -23.98 -6.37 10.81
CA GLU A 48 -24.89 -7.48 11.14
C GLU A 48 -24.65 -8.70 10.25
N ARG A 49 -24.48 -8.44 8.96
CA ARG A 49 -24.17 -9.50 8.00
C ARG A 49 -22.80 -10.12 8.30
N PHE A 50 -21.78 -9.30 8.56
CA PHE A 50 -20.45 -9.78 8.90
C PHE A 50 -20.49 -10.67 10.16
N ALA A 51 -21.21 -10.27 11.20
CA ALA A 51 -21.37 -11.08 12.41
C ALA A 51 -22.02 -12.45 12.14
N ARG A 52 -22.94 -12.52 11.16
CA ARG A 52 -23.57 -13.78 10.75
C ARG A 52 -22.63 -14.69 9.95
N GLU A 53 -21.79 -14.11 9.11
CA GLU A 53 -20.83 -14.83 8.28
C GLU A 53 -19.54 -15.19 9.05
N GLN A 54 -19.17 -14.44 10.08
CA GLN A 54 -17.94 -14.64 10.85
C GLN A 54 -17.71 -16.09 11.31
N PRO A 55 -18.71 -16.84 11.82
CA PRO A 55 -18.51 -18.23 12.24
C PRO A 55 -18.24 -19.20 11.09
N THR A 56 -18.57 -18.82 9.85
CA THR A 56 -18.35 -19.64 8.65
C THR A 56 -17.04 -19.27 7.94
N LEU A 57 -16.34 -18.23 8.39
CA LEU A 57 -15.04 -17.84 7.85
C LEU A 57 -13.93 -18.76 8.36
N HIS A 58 -12.97 -19.05 7.48
CA HIS A 58 -11.72 -19.70 7.89
C HIS A 58 -10.88 -18.76 8.75
N ALA A 59 -10.12 -19.35 9.67
CA ALA A 59 -9.12 -18.61 10.43
C ALA A 59 -8.13 -17.90 9.49
N LEU A 60 -7.65 -16.73 9.91
CA LEU A 60 -6.61 -16.03 9.19
C LEU A 60 -5.35 -16.91 9.10
N PRO A 61 -4.70 -16.98 7.93
CA PRO A 61 -3.42 -17.65 7.82
C PRO A 61 -2.42 -17.10 8.85
N PRO A 62 -1.62 -17.96 9.51
CA PRO A 62 -0.67 -17.51 10.53
C PRO A 62 0.42 -16.61 9.94
N GLN A 63 0.73 -16.78 8.65
CA GLN A 63 1.65 -15.94 7.91
C GLN A 63 0.87 -14.85 7.17
N ARG A 64 1.32 -13.60 7.31
CA ARG A 64 0.80 -12.49 6.51
C ARG A 64 1.06 -12.75 5.03
N TYR A 65 0.07 -12.45 4.20
CA TYR A 65 0.25 -12.48 2.75
C TYR A 65 1.25 -11.39 2.36
N ASP A 66 2.40 -11.80 1.84
CA ASP A 66 3.44 -10.88 1.39
C ASP A 66 3.09 -10.36 -0.02
N THR A 67 2.76 -9.07 -0.11
CA THR A 67 2.47 -8.39 -1.38
C THR A 67 3.67 -7.61 -1.91
N SER A 68 4.84 -7.74 -1.28
CA SER A 68 6.03 -7.03 -1.72
C SER A 68 6.53 -7.58 -3.06
N TYR A 69 7.04 -6.68 -3.89
CA TYR A 69 7.72 -7.05 -5.13
C TYR A 69 9.22 -7.06 -4.87
N HIS A 70 9.84 -8.22 -4.93
CA HIS A 70 11.28 -8.37 -4.82
C HIS A 70 11.88 -8.53 -6.21
N GLU A 71 12.63 -7.54 -6.66
CA GLU A 71 13.33 -7.59 -7.95
C GLU A 71 14.78 -7.14 -7.78
N VAL A 72 15.70 -7.91 -8.36
CA VAL A 72 17.11 -7.51 -8.46
C VAL A 72 17.28 -6.63 -9.68
N ARG A 73 17.79 -5.41 -9.50
CA ARG A 73 18.04 -4.44 -10.59
C ARG A 73 19.50 -4.03 -10.61
N ARG A 74 20.05 -3.83 -11.81
CA ARG A 74 21.39 -3.27 -11.98
C ARG A 74 21.32 -1.74 -11.83
N VAL A 75 22.20 -1.20 -11.00
CA VAL A 75 22.37 0.25 -10.84
C VAL A 75 23.09 0.81 -12.08
N ALA A 76 22.55 1.87 -12.66
CA ALA A 76 23.18 2.60 -13.75
C ALA A 76 24.42 3.36 -13.25
N TRP A 77 25.28 3.77 -14.18
CA TRP A 77 26.56 4.44 -13.86
C TRP A 77 26.38 5.76 -13.08
N ASP A 78 25.22 6.39 -13.19
CA ASP A 78 24.85 7.63 -12.52
C ASP A 78 24.20 7.40 -11.14
N SER A 79 24.25 6.17 -10.61
CA SER A 79 23.65 5.79 -9.32
C SER A 79 22.11 5.87 -9.25
N TYR A 80 21.44 5.59 -10.37
CA TYR A 80 19.99 5.44 -10.44
C TYR A 80 19.56 4.01 -10.80
N ILE A 81 18.35 3.65 -10.38
CA ILE A 81 17.62 2.48 -10.86
C ILE A 81 16.31 2.92 -11.51
N GLU A 82 15.88 2.19 -12.54
CA GLU A 82 14.56 2.36 -13.14
C GLU A 82 13.59 1.32 -12.59
N VAL A 83 12.46 1.78 -12.07
CA VAL A 83 11.36 0.93 -11.58
C VAL A 83 10.07 1.44 -12.21
N ARG A 84 9.48 0.62 -13.10
CA ARG A 84 8.21 0.91 -13.79
C ARG A 84 8.15 2.30 -14.42
N GLY A 85 9.23 2.73 -15.07
CA GLY A 85 9.34 4.02 -15.75
C GLY A 85 9.73 5.19 -14.85
N ASN A 86 9.88 4.99 -13.54
CA ASN A 86 10.38 6.01 -12.62
C ASN A 86 11.84 5.74 -12.26
N ARG A 87 12.64 6.82 -12.18
CA ARG A 87 14.04 6.76 -11.77
C ARG A 87 14.19 7.10 -10.29
N TYR A 88 14.81 6.21 -9.54
CA TYR A 88 15.09 6.39 -8.12
C TYR A 88 16.60 6.42 -7.92
N SER A 89 17.08 7.39 -7.13
CA SER A 89 18.48 7.41 -6.72
C SER A 89 18.72 6.30 -5.70
N VAL A 90 19.87 5.67 -5.80
CA VAL A 90 20.36 4.79 -4.74
C VAL A 90 21.53 5.48 -4.07
N ALA A 91 21.64 5.34 -2.74
CA ALA A 91 22.84 5.79 -2.04
C ALA A 91 24.06 5.15 -2.72
N HIS A 92 25.14 5.92 -2.89
CA HIS A 92 26.35 5.44 -3.57
C HIS A 92 26.89 4.21 -2.83
N LEU A 93 26.49 3.03 -3.28
CA LEU A 93 27.08 1.77 -2.87
C LEU A 93 28.49 1.81 -3.44
N ARG A 94 29.48 2.11 -2.59
CA ARG A 94 30.89 1.86 -2.91
C ARG A 94 31.04 0.35 -3.14
N GLY A 95 30.79 -0.11 -4.36
CA GLY A 95 31.15 -1.45 -4.80
C GLY A 95 32.68 -1.56 -4.84
N PRO A 96 33.25 -2.75 -4.59
CA PRO A 96 34.69 -2.93 -4.57
C PRO A 96 35.28 -2.53 -5.92
N THR A 97 36.32 -1.72 -5.88
CA THR A 97 37.10 -1.19 -7.00
C THR A 97 37.46 -2.31 -7.99
N GLY A 98 36.71 -2.40 -9.08
CA GLY A 98 36.89 -3.40 -10.14
C GLY A 98 37.06 -2.75 -11.50
N GLN A 99 38.33 -2.57 -11.88
CA GLN A 99 38.97 -2.30 -13.17
C GLN A 99 38.10 -2.09 -14.45
N HIS A 100 38.40 -0.96 -15.13
CA HIS A 100 38.33 -0.56 -16.56
C HIS A 100 37.75 -1.52 -17.64
N PRO A 101 37.09 -0.97 -18.70
CA PRO A 101 37.84 -0.64 -19.93
C PRO A 101 37.49 0.71 -20.59
N HIS A 102 38.46 1.20 -21.35
CA HIS A 102 38.44 2.37 -22.23
C HIS A 102 37.19 2.48 -23.12
N ARG A 103 36.63 3.69 -23.21
CA ARG A 103 35.64 4.09 -24.22
C ARG A 103 36.39 4.58 -25.48
N PRO A 104 36.22 4.02 -26.69
CA PRO A 104 36.72 4.66 -27.90
C PRO A 104 35.77 5.80 -28.29
N GLY A 105 36.36 6.94 -28.64
CA GLY A 105 35.67 8.18 -28.94
C GLY A 105 34.84 8.17 -30.22
N ARG A 106 33.96 9.16 -30.30
CA ARG A 106 33.61 9.88 -31.52
C ARG A 106 33.87 11.36 -31.27
#